data_AF-A0A8T4UZG2-F1
#
_entry.id   AF-A0A8T4UZG2-F1
#
_cell.length_a   1.000
_cell.length_b   1.000
_cell.length_c   1.000
_cell.angle_alpha   90.00
_cell.angle_beta   90.00
_cell.angle_gamma   90.00
#
_symmetry.space_group_name_H-M   'P 1'
#
loop_
_entity.id
_entity.type
_entity.pdbx_description
1 polymer ?
#
loop_
_entity_poly.entity_id
_entity_poly.type
_entity_poly.pdbx_seq_one_letter_code
_entity_poly.pdbx_strand_id
1 'polypeptide(L)'
;MKYLINLILLFLLIPTVNAWKWTTHENIIEYVYYNLPLEKQQELNLTKLKEGSIIPDRDFRDTRKHSLPKSLEEAEKWLNNDSDLSLNIGIASHYISDSFVAPHNIAGEDYDDHAKYEGQVKYYYPNSDCKDYGYRLEDLKIASKNSKNWNLWLKTKNKSVPEKEVEESTKFLFSIILNKLNTTCIEKTKIEEIPYFNRKKLIISSLILLIGLYLIKKF
;
A
#
# COMPACT_ATOMS: atom_id res chain seq x y z
N MET A 1 37.09 -14.25 -2.51
CA MET A 1 36.00 -15.07 -1.92
C MET A 1 35.67 -14.72 -0.46
N LYS A 2 36.64 -14.67 0.46
CA LYS A 2 36.40 -14.40 1.90
C LYS A 2 35.67 -13.07 2.17
N TYR A 3 36.06 -12.00 1.47
CA TYR A 3 35.40 -10.68 1.58
C TYR A 3 33.99 -10.64 0.96
N LEU A 4 33.73 -11.48 -0.06
CA LEU A 4 32.42 -11.58 -0.69
C LEU A 4 31.41 -12.29 0.24
N ILE A 5 31.87 -13.33 0.94
CA ILE A 5 31.07 -14.05 1.94
C ILE A 5 30.73 -13.13 3.12
N ASN A 6 31.71 -12.34 3.60
CA ASN A 6 31.48 -11.38 4.67
C ASN A 6 30.52 -10.25 4.26
N LEU A 7 30.56 -9.80 3.00
CA LEU A 7 29.63 -8.80 2.46
C LEU A 7 28.20 -9.36 2.38
N ILE A 8 28.03 -10.61 1.93
CA ILE A 8 26.73 -11.30 1.87
C ILE A 8 26.16 -11.50 3.29
N LEU A 9 26.99 -11.88 4.27
CA LEU A 9 26.57 -12.01 5.67
C LEU A 9 26.11 -10.68 6.29
N LEU A 10 26.70 -9.55 5.88
CA LEU A 10 26.29 -8.22 6.32
C LEU A 10 24.88 -7.83 5.82
N PHE A 11 24.49 -8.28 4.62
CA PHE A 11 23.12 -8.07 4.10
C PHE A 11 22.06 -8.94 4.80
N LEU A 12 22.45 -10.06 5.43
CA LEU A 12 21.55 -10.93 6.18
C LEU A 12 21.21 -10.41 7.58
N LEU A 13 21.94 -9.40 8.06
CA LEU A 13 21.76 -8.81 9.40
C LEU A 13 20.89 -7.55 9.40
N ILE A 14 20.28 -7.17 8.27
CA ILE A 14 19.38 -6.02 8.22
C ILE A 14 18.03 -6.49 8.81
N PRO A 15 17.63 -6.04 10.01
CA PRO A 15 16.30 -6.35 10.50
C PRO A 15 15.28 -5.73 9.55
N THR A 16 14.44 -6.56 8.95
CA THR A 16 13.26 -6.07 8.23
C THR A 16 12.26 -5.63 9.29
N VAL A 17 12.19 -4.33 9.54
CA VAL A 17 11.08 -3.75 10.31
C VAL A 17 9.84 -3.94 9.46
N ASN A 18 9.02 -4.92 9.84
CA ASN A 18 7.81 -5.26 9.11
C ASN A 18 6.68 -4.52 9.81
N ALA A 19 6.53 -3.24 9.45
CA ALA A 19 5.24 -2.54 9.53
C ALA A 19 4.25 -3.21 8.53
N TRP A 20 3.04 -2.67 8.30
CA TRP A 20 2.30 -2.98 7.07
C TRP A 20 3.29 -2.91 5.92
N LYS A 21 3.51 -4.04 5.24
CA LYS A 21 4.50 -4.07 4.16
C LYS A 21 4.04 -3.01 3.17
N TRP A 22 4.99 -2.25 2.62
CA TRP A 22 4.74 -1.25 1.57
C TRP A 22 3.68 -1.70 0.55
N THR A 23 3.73 -2.99 0.18
CA THR A 23 2.75 -3.66 -0.69
C THR A 23 1.29 -3.56 -0.24
N THR A 24 0.97 -3.63 1.05
CA THR A 24 -0.41 -3.53 1.54
C THR A 24 -0.96 -2.11 1.32
N HIS A 25 -0.21 -1.07 1.66
CA HIS A 25 -0.61 0.31 1.38
C HIS A 25 -0.74 0.57 -0.13
N GLU A 26 0.22 0.08 -0.91
CA GLU A 26 0.19 0.13 -2.37
C GLU A 26 -1.06 -0.56 -2.94
N ASN A 27 -1.40 -1.76 -2.46
CA ASN A 27 -2.56 -2.52 -2.91
C ASN A 27 -3.87 -1.79 -2.60
N ILE A 28 -3.98 -1.16 -1.43
CA ILE A 28 -5.17 -0.41 -1.04
C ILE A 28 -5.37 0.78 -1.97
N ILE A 29 -4.33 1.61 -2.18
CA ILE A 29 -4.49 2.80 -3.02
C ILE A 29 -4.64 2.46 -4.50
N GLU A 30 -3.97 1.40 -4.96
CA GLU A 30 -4.14 0.85 -6.31
C GLU A 30 -5.56 0.32 -6.52
N TYR A 31 -6.12 -0.36 -5.52
CA TYR A 31 -7.51 -0.81 -5.55
C TYR A 31 -8.46 0.38 -5.68
N VAL A 32 -8.30 1.41 -4.85
CA VAL A 32 -9.15 2.59 -4.93
C VAL A 32 -9.03 3.25 -6.30
N TYR A 33 -7.81 3.45 -6.80
CA TYR A 33 -7.54 4.05 -8.11
C TYR A 33 -8.28 3.35 -9.26
N TYR A 34 -8.18 2.02 -9.37
CA TYR A 34 -8.81 1.29 -10.48
C TYR A 34 -10.34 1.19 -10.39
N ASN A 35 -10.93 1.61 -9.27
CA ASN A 35 -12.37 1.72 -9.13
C ASN A 35 -12.89 3.17 -9.30
N LEU A 36 -12.00 4.15 -9.52
CA LEU A 36 -12.40 5.50 -9.89
C LEU A 36 -12.87 5.56 -11.36
N PRO A 37 -13.71 6.55 -11.72
CA PRO A 37 -13.95 6.91 -13.11
C PRO A 37 -12.67 7.07 -13.94
N LEU A 38 -12.71 6.67 -15.20
CA LEU A 38 -11.57 6.79 -16.11
C LEU A 38 -11.03 8.22 -16.18
N GLU A 39 -11.91 9.22 -16.18
CA GLU A 39 -11.55 10.64 -16.15
C GLU A 39 -10.68 10.98 -14.93
N LYS A 40 -11.04 10.46 -13.75
CA LYS A 40 -10.28 10.64 -12.51
C LYS A 40 -9.01 9.82 -12.45
N GLN A 41 -9.01 8.62 -13.06
CA GLN A 41 -7.77 7.86 -13.25
C GLN A 41 -6.76 8.65 -14.10
N GLN A 42 -7.21 9.34 -15.16
CA GLN A 42 -6.34 10.15 -16.03
C GLN A 42 -5.82 11.44 -15.37
N GLU A 43 -6.57 12.01 -14.43
CA GLU A 43 -6.13 13.15 -13.62
C GLU A 43 -5.08 12.76 -12.56
N LEU A 44 -5.03 11.48 -12.18
CA LEU A 44 -4.16 10.96 -11.14
C LEU A 44 -2.99 10.17 -11.72
N ASN A 45 -1.91 10.08 -10.94
CA ASN A 45 -0.76 9.27 -11.28
C ASN A 45 -0.65 8.10 -10.29
N LEU A 46 -0.97 6.88 -10.76
CA LEU A 46 -0.91 5.67 -9.94
C LEU A 46 0.47 5.46 -9.30
N THR A 47 1.56 5.72 -10.02
CA THR A 47 2.92 5.60 -9.47
C THR A 47 3.12 6.54 -8.28
N LYS A 48 2.65 7.79 -8.36
CA LYS A 48 2.74 8.75 -7.24
C LYS A 48 1.81 8.40 -6.08
N LEU A 49 0.62 7.88 -6.35
CA LEU A 49 -0.29 7.39 -5.32
C LEU A 49 0.36 6.26 -4.50
N LYS A 50 0.91 5.26 -5.21
CA LYS A 50 1.62 4.13 -4.60
C LYS A 50 2.86 4.60 -3.83
N GLU A 51 3.66 5.46 -4.42
CA GLU A 51 4.83 6.06 -3.76
C GLU A 51 4.43 6.82 -2.48
N GLY A 52 3.42 7.68 -2.56
CA GLY A 52 2.91 8.43 -1.41
C GLY A 52 2.45 7.53 -0.28
N SER A 53 1.82 6.39 -0.60
CA SER A 53 1.29 5.45 0.39
C SER A 53 2.34 4.75 1.26
N ILE A 54 3.63 4.87 0.90
CA ILE A 54 4.74 4.22 1.62
C ILE A 54 5.81 5.20 2.13
N ILE A 55 5.73 6.47 1.73
CA ILE A 55 6.65 7.53 2.16
C ILE A 55 6.70 7.70 3.70
N PRO A 56 5.56 7.67 4.44
CA PRO A 56 5.61 7.85 5.89
C PRO A 56 6.54 6.85 6.60
N ASP A 57 6.42 5.56 6.28
CA ASP A 57 7.31 4.53 6.81
C ASP A 57 8.73 4.63 6.26
N ARG A 58 8.87 4.76 4.94
CA ARG A 58 10.15 4.56 4.24
C ARG A 58 11.07 5.78 4.38
N ASP A 59 10.53 6.96 4.14
CA ASP A 59 11.31 8.19 3.95
C ASP A 59 11.19 9.10 5.16
N PHE A 60 9.96 9.31 5.67
CA PHE A 60 9.76 10.09 6.90
C PHE A 60 10.21 9.31 8.13
N ARG A 61 10.24 7.97 8.04
CA ARG A 61 10.52 7.05 9.15
C ARG A 61 9.64 7.36 10.35
N ASP A 62 8.38 7.67 10.05
CA ASP A 62 7.38 7.97 11.05
C ASP A 62 7.04 6.67 11.80
N THR A 63 7.16 6.72 13.11
CA THR A 63 6.83 5.61 14.01
C THR A 63 5.88 6.08 15.11
N ARG A 64 5.34 7.31 14.99
CA ARG A 64 4.67 8.03 16.08
C ARG A 64 3.32 8.59 15.70
N LYS A 65 3.03 8.76 14.41
CA LYS A 65 1.78 9.38 13.95
C LYS A 65 0.85 8.40 13.22
N HIS A 66 1.08 7.09 13.38
CA HIS A 66 0.28 6.04 12.74
C HIS A 66 -0.98 5.72 13.56
N SER A 67 -0.98 6.14 14.83
CA SER A 67 -2.10 6.06 15.75
C SER A 67 -2.92 7.35 15.80
N LEU A 68 -4.21 7.19 16.07
CA LEU A 68 -5.08 8.31 16.43
C LEU A 68 -4.62 8.96 17.76
N PRO A 69 -4.75 10.30 17.92
CA PRO A 69 -5.37 11.25 16.97
C PRO A 69 -4.42 11.78 15.89
N LYS A 70 -3.11 11.52 15.97
CA LYS A 70 -2.11 12.15 15.08
C LYS A 70 -2.25 11.72 13.63
N SER A 71 -2.66 10.47 13.39
CA SER A 71 -2.93 9.96 12.05
C SER A 71 -4.04 10.76 11.34
N LEU A 72 -5.05 11.22 12.07
CA LEU A 72 -6.10 12.10 11.55
C LEU A 72 -5.53 13.46 11.15
N GLU A 73 -4.70 14.07 12.00
CA GLU A 73 -4.07 15.37 11.72
C GLU A 73 -3.17 15.31 10.49
N GLU A 74 -2.38 14.25 10.33
CA GLU A 74 -1.55 14.07 9.15
C GLU A 74 -2.40 13.79 7.90
N ALA A 75 -3.41 12.92 7.99
CA ALA A 75 -4.32 12.68 6.87
C ALA A 75 -4.98 13.97 6.39
N GLU A 76 -5.47 14.81 7.30
CA GLU A 76 -6.08 16.10 6.99
C GLU A 76 -5.07 17.06 6.34
N LYS A 77 -3.87 17.19 6.92
CA LYS A 77 -2.80 18.02 6.39
C LYS A 77 -2.44 17.65 4.94
N TRP A 78 -2.31 16.36 4.64
CA TRP A 78 -1.96 15.92 3.30
C TRP A 78 -3.13 16.05 2.32
N LEU A 79 -4.36 15.74 2.73
CA LEU A 79 -5.55 15.93 1.88
C LEU A 79 -5.82 17.40 1.53
N ASN A 80 -5.45 18.34 2.40
CA ASN A 80 -5.59 19.77 2.16
C ASN A 80 -4.44 20.39 1.35
N ASN A 81 -3.43 19.61 0.96
CA ASN A 81 -2.32 20.07 0.14
C ASN A 81 -2.52 19.65 -1.33
N ASP A 82 -2.70 20.62 -2.22
CA ASP A 82 -2.96 20.38 -3.65
C ASP A 82 -1.70 20.46 -4.54
N SER A 83 -0.49 20.59 -3.98
CA SER A 83 0.75 20.76 -4.77
C SER A 83 1.08 19.56 -5.67
N ASP A 84 0.88 18.34 -5.14
CA ASP A 84 0.98 17.08 -5.86
C ASP A 84 -0.14 16.16 -5.40
N LEU A 85 -1.34 16.39 -5.93
CA LEU A 85 -2.57 15.74 -5.48
C LEU A 85 -2.45 14.22 -5.38
N SER A 86 -1.80 13.57 -6.36
CA SER A 86 -1.61 12.11 -6.35
C SER A 86 -0.70 11.66 -5.21
N LEU A 87 0.43 12.33 -5.02
CA LEU A 87 1.35 12.01 -3.93
C LEU A 87 0.70 12.23 -2.56
N ASN A 88 0.02 13.36 -2.41
CA ASN A 88 -0.60 13.76 -1.16
C ASN A 88 -1.81 12.88 -0.78
N ILE A 89 -2.63 12.46 -1.76
CA ILE A 89 -3.65 11.42 -1.54
C ILE A 89 -2.99 10.11 -1.12
N GLY A 90 -1.88 9.72 -1.75
CA GLY A 90 -1.10 8.55 -1.36
C GLY A 90 -0.67 8.61 0.10
N ILE A 91 -0.04 9.72 0.52
CA ILE A 91 0.42 9.91 1.91
C ILE A 91 -0.76 9.91 2.89
N ALA A 92 -1.86 10.60 2.57
CA ALA A 92 -3.04 10.58 3.42
C ALA A 92 -3.63 9.16 3.55
N SER A 93 -3.61 8.38 2.46
CA SER A 93 -4.13 7.02 2.47
C SER A 93 -3.38 6.11 3.44
N HIS A 94 -2.07 6.31 3.59
CA HIS A 94 -1.24 5.61 4.56
C HIS A 94 -1.77 5.82 5.98
N TYR A 95 -1.83 7.07 6.45
CA TYR A 95 -2.28 7.42 7.81
C TYR A 95 -3.74 6.99 8.08
N ILE A 96 -4.62 7.09 7.08
CA ILE A 96 -5.99 6.59 7.19
C ILE A 96 -5.99 5.07 7.38
N SER A 97 -5.28 4.33 6.52
CA SER A 97 -5.26 2.87 6.57
C SER A 97 -4.65 2.34 7.87
N ASP A 98 -3.56 2.95 8.35
CA ASP A 98 -2.89 2.57 9.59
C ASP A 98 -3.78 2.80 10.83
N SER A 99 -4.68 3.78 10.78
CA SER A 99 -5.62 4.01 11.88
C SER A 99 -6.55 2.82 12.12
N PHE A 100 -6.78 1.95 11.13
CA PHE A 100 -7.62 0.75 11.27
C PHE A 100 -6.88 -0.47 11.80
N VAL A 101 -5.55 -0.42 11.86
CA VAL A 101 -4.71 -1.55 12.24
C VAL A 101 -4.76 -1.71 13.75
N ALA A 102 -5.18 -2.89 14.22
CA ALA A 102 -5.36 -3.16 15.64
C ALA A 102 -4.16 -2.77 16.54
N PRO A 103 -2.90 -3.18 16.25
CA PRO A 103 -1.76 -2.83 17.09
C PRO A 103 -1.48 -1.31 17.14
N HIS A 104 -1.79 -0.54 16.10
CA HIS A 104 -1.66 0.94 16.12
C HIS A 104 -2.65 1.63 17.06
N ASN A 105 -3.61 0.89 17.63
CA ASN A 105 -4.66 1.42 18.51
C ASN A 105 -4.55 0.94 19.96
N ILE A 106 -3.43 0.32 20.33
CA ILE A 106 -3.13 -0.08 21.70
C ILE A 106 -1.79 0.51 22.16
N ALA A 107 -1.43 0.26 23.41
CA ALA A 107 -0.12 0.62 23.95
C ALA A 107 0.59 -0.63 24.47
N GLY A 108 1.91 -0.70 24.26
CA GLY A 108 2.75 -1.77 24.78
C GLY A 108 2.56 -3.10 24.05
N GLU A 109 2.19 -3.03 22.78
CA GLU A 109 2.22 -4.14 21.84
C GLU A 109 3.63 -4.76 21.77
N ASP A 110 3.66 -6.07 21.60
CA ASP A 110 4.90 -6.77 21.29
C ASP A 110 5.24 -6.56 19.81
N TYR A 111 6.48 -6.16 19.56
CA TYR A 111 6.97 -5.82 18.22
C TYR A 111 6.93 -7.01 17.24
N ASP A 112 7.27 -8.22 17.70
CA ASP A 112 7.28 -9.40 16.83
C ASP A 112 5.86 -9.82 16.46
N ASP A 113 4.93 -9.72 17.41
CA ASP A 113 3.52 -9.96 17.16
C ASP A 113 2.90 -8.87 16.28
N HIS A 114 3.29 -7.61 16.44
CA HIS A 114 2.91 -6.52 15.54
C HIS A 114 3.33 -6.86 14.11
N ALA A 115 4.60 -7.19 13.91
CA ALA A 115 5.12 -7.55 12.59
C ALA A 115 4.43 -8.76 11.96
N LYS A 116 4.07 -9.77 12.76
CA LYS A 116 3.32 -10.95 12.28
C LYS A 116 1.89 -10.58 11.90
N TYR A 117 1.23 -9.70 12.66
CA TYR A 117 -0.13 -9.24 12.38
C TYR A 117 -0.22 -8.63 10.99
N GLU A 118 0.65 -7.66 10.74
CA GLU A 118 0.69 -6.88 9.51
C GLU A 118 1.20 -7.72 8.33
N GLY A 119 2.14 -8.63 8.61
CA GLY A 119 2.65 -9.57 7.61
C GLY A 119 1.58 -10.50 7.01
N GLN A 120 0.46 -10.75 7.69
CA GLN A 120 -0.61 -11.62 7.18
C GLN A 120 -1.34 -11.04 5.96
N VAL A 121 -1.34 -9.71 5.80
CA VAL A 121 -2.03 -9.02 4.71
C VAL A 121 -1.09 -8.44 3.65
N LYS A 122 0.20 -8.80 3.70
CA LYS A 122 1.22 -8.33 2.73
C LYS A 122 0.78 -8.47 1.26
N TYR A 123 0.15 -9.58 0.93
CA TYR A 123 -0.29 -9.92 -0.43
C TYR A 123 -1.82 -9.93 -0.57
N TYR A 124 -2.52 -9.45 0.46
CA TYR A 124 -3.97 -9.32 0.39
C TYR A 124 -4.31 -8.15 -0.53
N TYR A 125 -5.23 -8.39 -1.47
CA TYR A 125 -5.76 -7.38 -2.36
C TYR A 125 -7.21 -7.12 -1.96
N PRO A 126 -7.62 -5.87 -1.70
CA PRO A 126 -8.96 -5.59 -1.21
C PRO A 126 -10.06 -6.11 -2.14
N ASN A 127 -11.22 -6.37 -1.56
CA ASN A 127 -12.41 -6.87 -2.22
C ASN A 127 -13.68 -6.26 -1.62
N SER A 128 -13.72 -4.93 -1.56
CA SER A 128 -14.88 -4.16 -1.16
C SER A 128 -15.53 -3.48 -2.36
N ASP A 129 -16.86 -3.37 -2.33
CA ASP A 129 -17.58 -2.62 -3.35
C ASP A 129 -17.15 -1.15 -3.32
N CYS A 130 -16.83 -0.61 -4.50
CA CYS A 130 -16.65 0.82 -4.64
C CYS A 130 -18.00 1.51 -4.50
N LYS A 131 -18.14 2.31 -3.45
CA LYS A 131 -19.21 3.30 -3.28
C LYS A 131 -18.79 4.32 -2.25
N ASP A 132 -19.52 5.43 -2.21
CA ASP A 132 -19.48 6.32 -1.05
C ASP A 132 -20.23 5.65 0.12
N TYR A 133 -19.52 5.41 1.22
CA TYR A 133 -20.08 4.84 2.45
C TYR A 133 -20.56 5.92 3.42
N GLY A 134 -20.46 7.20 3.04
CA GLY A 134 -20.86 8.35 3.84
C GLY A 134 -19.88 8.71 4.95
N TYR A 135 -18.65 8.17 4.91
CA TYR A 135 -17.62 8.54 5.88
C TYR A 135 -17.03 9.90 5.55
N ARG A 136 -16.85 10.71 6.58
CA ARG A 136 -16.05 11.93 6.53
C ARG A 136 -14.76 11.74 7.31
N LEU A 137 -13.76 12.58 7.08
CA LEU A 137 -12.44 12.38 7.68
C LEU A 137 -12.49 12.40 9.21
N GLU A 138 -13.35 13.23 9.81
CA GLU A 138 -13.61 13.29 11.25
C GLU A 138 -14.18 11.99 11.85
N ASP A 139 -14.72 11.09 11.01
CA ASP A 139 -15.23 9.79 11.43
C ASP A 139 -14.11 8.75 11.60
N LEU A 140 -12.85 9.08 11.25
CA LEU A 140 -11.69 8.16 11.33
C LEU A 140 -11.50 7.60 12.74
N LYS A 141 -11.96 8.31 13.77
CA LYS A 141 -12.01 7.83 15.16
C LYS A 141 -12.70 6.48 15.33
N ILE A 142 -13.58 6.07 14.40
CA ILE A 142 -14.21 4.75 14.39
C ILE A 142 -13.17 3.62 14.35
N ALA A 143 -12.03 3.87 13.72
CA ALA A 143 -10.94 2.93 13.54
C ALA A 143 -10.31 2.49 14.88
N SER A 144 -10.31 3.37 15.89
CA SER A 144 -9.83 3.04 17.26
C SER A 144 -10.56 1.86 17.93
N LYS A 145 -11.78 1.54 17.45
CA LYS A 145 -12.54 0.37 17.92
C LYS A 145 -11.85 -0.95 17.57
N ASN A 146 -10.90 -0.95 16.64
CA ASN A 146 -10.14 -2.14 16.24
C ASN A 146 -9.07 -2.55 17.26
N SER A 147 -8.77 -1.71 18.26
CA SER A 147 -7.96 -2.09 19.42
C SER A 147 -8.42 -3.42 20.08
N LYS A 148 -9.73 -3.68 20.12
CA LYS A 148 -10.29 -4.93 20.66
C LYS A 148 -9.89 -6.18 19.85
N ASN A 149 -9.59 -6.00 18.56
CA ASN A 149 -9.23 -7.09 17.66
C ASN A 149 -7.81 -7.60 17.94
N TRP A 150 -6.96 -6.79 18.59
CA TRP A 150 -5.61 -7.19 18.96
C TRP A 150 -5.60 -8.43 19.84
N ASN A 151 -6.35 -8.41 20.95
CA ASN A 151 -6.43 -9.54 21.88
C ASN A 151 -7.10 -10.77 21.24
N LEU A 152 -8.05 -10.57 20.34
CA LEU A 152 -8.66 -11.66 19.56
C LEU A 152 -7.62 -12.32 18.64
N TRP A 153 -6.84 -11.50 17.93
CA TRP A 153 -5.80 -11.98 17.06
C TRP A 153 -4.65 -12.64 17.83
N LEU A 154 -4.20 -12.10 18.96
CA LEU A 154 -3.16 -12.72 19.78
C LEU A 154 -3.49 -14.18 20.15
N LYS A 155 -4.77 -14.46 20.44
CA LYS A 155 -5.24 -15.80 20.80
C LYS A 155 -5.39 -16.74 19.60
N THR A 156 -5.76 -16.21 18.44
CA THR A 156 -6.20 -17.04 17.30
C THR A 156 -5.23 -17.04 16.13
N LYS A 157 -4.39 -16.02 16.04
CA LYS A 157 -3.55 -15.64 14.89
C LYS A 157 -4.33 -15.68 13.57
N ASN A 158 -5.64 -15.42 13.62
CA ASN A 158 -6.55 -15.57 12.50
C ASN A 158 -6.38 -14.41 11.52
N LYS A 159 -5.92 -14.71 10.30
CA LYS A 159 -5.68 -13.74 9.23
C LYS A 159 -6.92 -12.96 8.78
N SER A 160 -8.13 -13.50 8.99
CA SER A 160 -9.36 -12.76 8.66
C SER A 160 -9.55 -11.49 9.49
N VAL A 161 -8.85 -11.36 10.63
CA VAL A 161 -8.87 -10.15 11.44
C VAL A 161 -8.18 -8.98 10.73
N PRO A 162 -6.87 -9.03 10.39
CA PRO A 162 -6.24 -7.95 9.62
C PRO A 162 -6.83 -7.80 8.21
N GLU A 163 -7.28 -8.87 7.55
CA GLU A 163 -7.96 -8.77 6.24
C GLU A 163 -9.21 -7.89 6.32
N LYS A 164 -10.02 -8.04 7.39
CA LYS A 164 -11.21 -7.20 7.62
C LYS A 164 -10.85 -5.73 7.84
N GLU A 165 -9.72 -5.45 8.50
CA GLU A 165 -9.26 -4.08 8.74
C GLU A 165 -8.76 -3.41 7.46
N VAL A 166 -8.14 -4.17 6.54
CA VAL A 166 -7.84 -3.73 5.17
C VAL A 166 -9.14 -3.39 4.41
N GLU A 167 -10.19 -4.17 4.58
CA GLU A 167 -11.49 -3.86 3.94
C GLU A 167 -12.17 -2.62 4.54
N GLU A 168 -12.13 -2.45 5.86
CA GLU A 168 -12.75 -1.30 6.54
C GLU A 168 -12.03 0.02 6.20
N SER A 169 -10.72 0.06 6.47
CA SER A 169 -9.71 0.43 5.48
C SER A 169 -10.13 1.14 4.20
N THR A 170 -10.23 0.29 3.18
CA THR A 170 -10.54 0.61 1.79
C THR A 170 -11.91 1.29 1.66
N LYS A 171 -12.93 0.86 2.42
CA LYS A 171 -14.26 1.48 2.40
C LYS A 171 -14.24 2.92 2.91
N PHE A 172 -13.46 3.18 3.96
CA PHE A 172 -13.27 4.53 4.46
C PHE A 172 -12.60 5.39 3.40
N LEU A 173 -11.51 4.89 2.81
CA LEU A 173 -10.78 5.59 1.75
C LEU A 173 -11.62 5.90 0.52
N PHE A 174 -12.53 5.01 0.12
CA PHE A 174 -13.47 5.32 -0.96
C PHE A 174 -14.27 6.59 -0.68
N SER A 175 -14.88 6.71 0.50
CA SER A 175 -15.70 7.89 0.83
C SER A 175 -14.84 9.17 0.80
N ILE A 176 -13.63 9.11 1.35
CA ILE A 176 -12.71 10.26 1.40
C ILE A 176 -12.24 10.67 0.00
N ILE A 177 -11.78 9.73 -0.81
CA ILE A 177 -11.22 10.01 -2.14
C ILE A 177 -12.31 10.42 -3.12
N LEU A 178 -13.47 9.76 -3.09
CA LEU A 178 -14.61 10.14 -3.93
C LEU A 178 -15.07 11.57 -3.62
N ASN A 179 -15.15 11.92 -2.34
CA ASN A 179 -15.48 13.28 -1.92
C ASN A 179 -14.41 14.30 -2.35
N LYS A 180 -13.13 14.02 -2.09
CA LYS A 180 -12.00 14.89 -2.47
C LYS A 180 -11.95 15.15 -3.98
N LEU A 181 -12.28 14.16 -4.79
CA LEU A 181 -12.29 14.26 -6.26
C LEU A 181 -13.65 14.72 -6.82
N ASN A 182 -14.64 14.98 -5.95
CA ASN A 182 -16.02 15.30 -6.31
C ASN A 182 -16.57 14.34 -7.38
N THR A 183 -16.54 13.04 -7.08
CA THR A 183 -16.85 11.99 -8.04
C THR A 183 -17.58 10.81 -7.39
N THR A 184 -18.06 9.87 -8.20
CA THR A 184 -18.71 8.63 -7.74
C THR A 184 -18.04 7.42 -8.36
N CYS A 185 -18.21 6.25 -7.76
CA CYS A 185 -17.77 5.01 -8.38
C CYS A 185 -18.53 4.73 -9.68
N ILE A 186 -17.83 4.10 -10.63
CA ILE A 186 -18.43 3.42 -11.78
C ILE A 186 -17.99 1.95 -11.73
N GLU A 187 -18.56 1.10 -12.57
CA GLU A 187 -18.06 -0.28 -12.71
C GLU A 187 -16.56 -0.30 -13.00
N LYS A 188 -15.87 -1.32 -12.44
CA LYS A 188 -14.42 -1.52 -12.53
C LYS A 188 -13.93 -1.33 -13.95
N THR A 189 -13.26 -0.22 -14.20
CA THR A 189 -12.51 0.01 -15.43
C THR A 189 -11.03 -0.19 -15.10
N LYS A 190 -10.63 -1.46 -15.01
CA LYS A 190 -9.19 -1.75 -15.03
C LYS A 190 -8.71 -1.40 -16.43
N ILE A 191 -7.90 -0.35 -16.53
CA ILE A 191 -7.12 -0.13 -17.74
C ILE A 191 -6.14 -1.31 -17.81
N GLU A 192 -6.38 -2.24 -18.74
CA GLU A 192 -5.32 -3.15 -19.14
C GLU A 192 -4.24 -2.30 -19.79
N GLU A 193 -3.14 -2.07 -19.06
CA GLU A 193 -1.92 -1.60 -19.70
C GLU A 193 -1.55 -2.65 -20.75
N ILE A 194 -1.79 -2.32 -22.03
CA ILE A 194 -1.23 -3.08 -23.14
C ILE A 194 0.27 -3.11 -22.88
N PRO A 195 0.88 -4.29 -22.66
CA PRO A 195 2.28 -4.36 -22.27
C PRO A 195 3.10 -3.62 -23.31
N TYR A 196 3.67 -2.48 -22.91
CA TYR A 196 4.51 -1.68 -23.78
C TYR A 196 5.61 -2.59 -24.29
N PHE A 197 5.63 -2.83 -25.60
CA PHE A 197 6.53 -3.75 -26.26
C PHE A 197 7.97 -3.38 -25.89
N ASN A 198 8.55 -4.14 -24.95
CA ASN A 198 9.80 -3.74 -24.31
C ASN A 198 10.93 -3.94 -25.31
N ARG A 199 11.27 -2.85 -26.03
CA ARG A 199 12.30 -2.82 -27.08
C ARG A 199 13.63 -3.42 -26.62
N LYS A 200 13.97 -3.32 -25.31
CA LYS A 200 15.14 -3.97 -24.71
C LYS A 200 15.04 -5.50 -24.72
N LYS A 201 13.89 -6.09 -24.39
CA LYS A 201 13.69 -7.55 -24.46
C LYS A 201 13.81 -8.06 -25.89
N LEU A 202 13.26 -7.34 -26.87
CA LEU A 202 13.44 -7.68 -28.28
C LEU A 202 14.92 -7.66 -28.66
N ILE A 203 15.64 -6.58 -28.37
CA ILE A 203 17.06 -6.44 -28.69
C ILE A 203 17.89 -7.57 -28.05
N ILE A 204 17.64 -7.90 -26.78
CA ILE A 204 18.33 -9.00 -26.07
C ILE A 204 18.02 -10.34 -26.72
N SER A 205 16.76 -10.62 -27.05
CA SER A 205 16.37 -11.87 -27.71
C SER A 205 16.96 -12.00 -29.12
N SER A 206 17.05 -10.90 -29.89
CA SER A 206 17.68 -10.88 -31.21
C SER A 206 19.21 -11.09 -31.12
N LEU A 207 19.86 -10.52 -30.11
CA LEU A 207 21.29 -10.74 -29.84
C LEU A 207 21.60 -12.19 -29.48
N ILE A 208 20.79 -12.81 -28.62
CA ILE A 208 20.94 -14.23 -28.25
C ILE A 208 20.77 -15.13 -29.49
N LEU A 209 19.79 -14.84 -30.35
CA LEU A 209 19.57 -15.58 -31.59
C LEU A 209 20.76 -15.46 -32.54
N LEU A 210 21.30 -14.25 -32.72
CA LEU A 210 22.47 -14.01 -33.58
C LEU A 210 23.73 -14.72 -33.06
N ILE A 211 23.95 -14.72 -31.74
CA ILE A 211 25.06 -15.46 -31.12
C ILE A 211 24.87 -16.97 -31.32
N GLY A 212 23.66 -17.49 -31.12
CA GLY A 212 23.34 -18.89 -31.38
C GLY A 212 23.61 -19.31 -32.82
N LEU A 213 23.15 -18.51 -33.79
CA LEU A 213 23.40 -18.76 -35.22
C LEU A 213 24.89 -18.69 -35.58
N TYR A 214 25.64 -17.76 -34.99
CA TYR A 214 27.09 -17.66 -35.17
C TYR A 214 27.82 -18.89 -34.62
N LEU A 215 27.43 -19.38 -33.45
CA LEU A 215 28.02 -20.57 -32.84
C LEU A 215 27.71 -21.84 -33.64
N ILE A 216 26.49 -21.99 -34.17
CA ILE A 216 26.12 -23.13 -35.03
C ILE A 216 26.95 -23.16 -36.32
N LYS A 217 27.26 -21.99 -36.91
CA LYS A 217 28.03 -21.92 -38.16
C LYS A 217 29.53 -22.24 -38.00
N LYS A 218 30.01 -22.36 -36.76
CA LYS A 218 31.42 -22.63 -36.44
C LYS A 218 31.69 -24.11 -36.13
N PHE A 219 30.65 -24.94 -36.12
CA PHE A 219 30.69 -26.40 -36.09
C PHE A 219 30.23 -26.95 -37.45
#